data_AF-A0A8S4RTP8-F1
#
_entry.id   AF-A0A8S4RTP8-F1
#
_cell.length_a   1.000
_cell.length_b   1.000
_cell.length_c   1.000
_cell.angle_alpha   90.00
_cell.angle_beta   90.00
_cell.angle_gamma   90.00
#
_symmetry.space_group_name_H-M   'P 1'
#
loop_
_entity.id
_entity.type
_entity.pdbx_description
1 polymer ?
#
loop_
_entity_poly.entity_id
_entity_poly.type
_entity_poly.pdbx_seq_one_letter_code
_entity_poly.pdbx_strand_id
1 'polypeptide(L)'
;MTPLQCAAERARVSVVELLASRPEVTRAQSIEAYELLGASFANDKEYYCLRMAYQYLHRAMAMRYDTRYGQLLKKPADPIPAYDNWRESVTLEVCYVLEACSEELRRGTKRVEKPHTNHDPDALIEEYESNVRTALYLVAVAARLLENSDNDEETTSAVRRAIFRLRNARLRSGQTLLHLAVDRRTPVDDFHTSDVCQ
;
A
#
# COMPACT_ATOMS: atom_id res chain seq x y z
N MET A 1 7.70 26.74 -7.85
CA MET A 1 7.01 26.14 -6.70
C MET A 1 6.19 27.19 -5.99
N THR A 2 5.00 26.83 -5.53
CA THR A 2 4.16 27.68 -4.66
C THR A 2 4.61 27.58 -3.19
N PRO A 3 4.25 28.54 -2.31
CA PRO A 3 4.54 28.44 -0.87
C PRO A 3 4.00 27.14 -0.23
N LEU A 4 2.86 26.66 -0.71
CA LEU A 4 2.25 25.39 -0.28
C LEU A 4 3.13 24.18 -0.67
N GLN A 5 3.63 24.15 -1.92
CA GLN A 5 4.53 23.08 -2.38
C GLN A 5 5.86 23.09 -1.61
N CYS A 6 6.45 24.26 -1.37
CA CYS A 6 7.67 24.38 -0.59
C CYS A 6 7.50 23.89 0.86
N ALA A 7 6.33 24.11 1.45
CA ALA A 7 6.01 23.61 2.79
C ALA A 7 5.84 22.09 2.81
N ALA A 8 5.18 21.53 1.79
CA ALA A 8 4.97 20.10 1.63
C ALA A 8 6.30 19.35 1.42
N GLU A 9 7.15 19.85 0.51
CA GLU A 9 8.46 19.26 0.21
C GLU A 9 9.34 19.15 1.47
N ARG A 10 9.26 20.16 2.36
CA ARG A 10 10.01 20.23 3.63
C ARG A 10 9.30 19.60 4.83
N ALA A 11 8.28 18.77 4.60
CA ALA A 11 7.50 18.09 5.64
C ALA A 11 6.92 19.03 6.74
N ARG A 12 6.60 20.30 6.40
CA ARG A 12 6.06 21.28 7.36
C ARG A 12 4.54 21.16 7.48
N VAL A 13 4.08 20.09 8.14
CA VAL A 13 2.65 19.74 8.33
C VAL A 13 1.78 20.93 8.70
N SER A 14 2.12 21.66 9.77
CA SER A 14 1.30 22.77 10.27
C SER A 14 1.11 23.87 9.25
N VAL A 15 2.13 24.14 8.43
CA VAL A 15 2.09 25.13 7.35
C VAL A 15 1.26 24.63 6.19
N VAL A 16 1.38 23.34 5.83
CA VAL A 16 0.57 22.73 4.77
C VAL A 16 -0.91 22.76 5.10
N GLU A 17 -1.31 22.34 6.31
CA GLU A 17 -2.72 22.36 6.73
C GLU A 17 -3.29 23.79 6.69
N LEU A 18 -2.53 24.77 7.21
CA LEU A 18 -2.94 26.18 7.22
C LEU A 18 -3.09 26.76 5.82
N LEU A 19 -2.17 26.44 4.92
CA LEU A 19 -2.20 26.95 3.54
C LEU A 19 -3.27 26.23 2.71
N ALA A 20 -3.44 24.92 2.89
CA ALA A 20 -4.42 24.11 2.16
C ALA A 20 -5.87 24.41 2.56
N SER A 21 -6.11 24.98 3.76
CA SER A 21 -7.43 25.40 4.21
C SER A 21 -7.85 26.78 3.69
N ARG A 22 -6.97 27.48 2.97
CA ARG A 22 -7.25 28.83 2.47
C ARG A 22 -8.23 28.79 1.29
N PRO A 23 -9.17 29.74 1.19
CA PRO A 23 -10.17 29.77 0.13
C PRO A 23 -9.57 29.98 -1.26
N GLU A 24 -8.37 30.58 -1.36
CA GLU A 24 -7.67 30.78 -2.63
C GLU A 24 -7.01 29.49 -3.16
N VAL A 25 -6.86 28.47 -2.31
CA VAL A 25 -6.25 27.19 -2.69
C VAL A 25 -7.34 26.24 -3.18
N THR A 26 -7.21 25.83 -4.44
CA THR A 26 -8.12 24.88 -5.05
C THR A 26 -7.96 23.49 -4.44
N ARG A 27 -9.03 22.68 -4.49
CA ARG A 27 -8.97 21.26 -4.05
C ARG A 27 -7.85 20.48 -4.74
N ALA A 28 -7.60 20.72 -6.03
CA ALA A 28 -6.51 20.07 -6.76
C ALA A 28 -5.14 20.43 -6.18
N GLN A 29 -4.89 21.72 -5.87
CA GLN A 29 -3.65 22.17 -5.25
C GLN A 29 -3.47 21.60 -3.83
N SER A 30 -4.56 21.50 -3.05
CA SER A 30 -4.51 20.87 -1.72
C SER A 30 -4.19 19.38 -1.82
N ILE A 31 -4.78 18.66 -2.78
CA ILE A 31 -4.49 17.24 -3.04
C ILE A 31 -3.01 17.05 -3.40
N GLU A 32 -2.50 17.82 -4.37
CA GLU A 32 -1.09 17.76 -4.78
C GLU A 32 -0.14 18.06 -3.61
N ALA A 33 -0.50 19.00 -2.74
CA ALA A 33 0.28 19.32 -1.56
C ALA A 33 0.30 18.17 -0.54
N TYR A 34 -0.83 17.49 -0.32
CA TYR A 34 -0.88 16.31 0.56
C TYR A 34 -0.15 15.10 -0.04
N GLU A 35 -0.22 14.88 -1.36
CA GLU A 35 0.57 13.85 -2.04
C GLU A 35 2.07 14.10 -1.86
N LEU A 36 2.51 15.34 -2.12
CA LEU A 36 3.90 15.73 -1.95
C LEU A 36 4.35 15.64 -0.49
N LEU A 37 3.51 16.05 0.46
CA LEU A 37 3.81 15.94 1.90
C LEU A 37 3.98 14.47 2.32
N GLY A 38 3.07 13.60 1.87
CA GLY A 38 3.16 12.16 2.13
C GLY A 38 4.41 11.54 1.49
N ALA A 39 4.74 11.92 0.25
CA ALA A 39 5.97 11.49 -0.42
C ALA A 39 7.24 11.99 0.30
N SER A 40 7.23 13.22 0.82
CA SER A 40 8.33 13.74 1.64
C SER A 40 8.52 12.93 2.91
N PHE A 41 7.45 12.54 3.61
CA PHE A 41 7.55 11.65 4.78
C PHE A 41 8.09 10.25 4.44
N ALA A 42 7.94 9.79 3.20
CA ALA A 42 8.49 8.51 2.74
C ALA A 42 9.95 8.60 2.25
N ASN A 43 10.47 9.80 1.96
CA ASN A 43 11.77 9.99 1.31
C ASN A 43 12.79 10.81 2.15
N ASP A 44 12.31 11.67 3.06
CA ASP A 44 13.15 12.55 3.87
C ASP A 44 13.80 11.77 5.02
N LYS A 45 15.14 11.79 5.11
CA LYS A 45 15.88 11.04 6.14
C LYS A 45 15.68 11.57 7.56
N GLU A 46 15.44 12.87 7.71
CA GLU A 46 15.28 13.51 9.03
C GLU A 46 13.85 13.35 9.55
N TYR A 47 12.87 13.31 8.65
CA TYR A 47 11.45 13.24 9.01
C TYR A 47 10.78 11.93 8.60
N TYR A 48 11.54 10.89 8.24
CA TYR A 48 11.01 9.62 7.74
C TYR A 48 9.94 9.04 8.67
N CYS A 49 8.71 8.90 8.17
CA CYS A 49 7.60 8.35 8.94
C CYS A 49 6.55 7.73 8.01
N LEU A 50 6.58 6.39 7.88
CA LEU A 50 5.64 5.63 7.05
C LEU A 50 4.17 5.86 7.43
N ARG A 51 3.87 5.99 8.72
CA ARG A 51 2.51 6.27 9.21
C ARG A 51 2.00 7.62 8.68
N MET A 52 2.82 8.66 8.75
CA MET A 52 2.47 10.00 8.25
C MET A 52 2.40 10.02 6.72
N ALA A 53 3.32 9.32 6.05
CA ALA A 53 3.30 9.13 4.60
C ALA A 53 1.96 8.51 4.15
N TYR A 54 1.58 7.39 4.75
CA TYR A 54 0.30 6.73 4.48
C TYR A 54 -0.88 7.64 4.78
N GLN A 55 -0.91 8.29 5.95
CA GLN A 55 -2.01 9.16 6.35
C GLN A 55 -2.27 10.27 5.31
N TYR A 56 -1.23 10.93 4.82
CA TYR A 56 -1.37 12.02 3.86
C TYR A 56 -1.64 11.54 2.43
N LEU A 57 -1.02 10.44 1.98
CA LEU A 57 -1.31 9.84 0.69
C LEU A 57 -2.75 9.31 0.63
N HIS A 58 -3.21 8.63 1.68
CA HIS A 58 -4.58 8.15 1.80
C HIS A 58 -5.57 9.32 1.83
N ARG A 59 -5.29 10.38 2.61
CA ARG A 59 -6.14 11.58 2.65
C ARG A 59 -6.25 12.23 1.28
N ALA A 60 -5.13 12.38 0.57
CA ALA A 60 -5.13 12.93 -0.78
C ALA A 60 -5.96 12.07 -1.74
N MET A 61 -5.82 10.74 -1.67
CA MET A 61 -6.59 9.82 -2.49
C MET A 61 -8.09 9.88 -2.15
N ALA A 62 -8.48 9.88 -0.88
CA ALA A 62 -9.86 10.07 -0.43
C ALA A 62 -10.43 11.39 -0.97
N MET A 63 -9.63 12.46 -0.91
CA MET A 63 -9.99 13.73 -1.50
C MET A 63 -10.13 13.68 -3.01
N ARG A 64 -9.45 12.80 -3.77
CA ARG A 64 -9.69 12.64 -5.22
C ARG A 64 -10.99 11.92 -5.53
N TYR A 65 -11.37 10.96 -4.69
CA TYR A 65 -12.55 10.12 -4.87
C TYR A 65 -13.85 10.72 -4.31
N ASP A 66 -13.77 11.82 -3.56
CA ASP A 66 -14.96 12.50 -3.01
C ASP A 66 -15.92 12.95 -4.12
N THR A 67 -17.06 12.25 -4.21
CA THR A 67 -18.08 12.40 -5.24
C THR A 67 -18.89 13.68 -5.09
N ARG A 68 -18.94 14.27 -3.88
CA ARG A 68 -19.69 15.51 -3.60
C ARG A 68 -19.20 16.70 -4.43
N TYR A 69 -17.91 16.68 -4.79
CA TYR A 69 -17.23 17.74 -5.53
C TYR A 69 -16.74 17.27 -6.91
N GLY A 70 -17.17 16.08 -7.36
CA GLY A 70 -16.67 15.40 -8.55
C GLY A 70 -15.31 14.71 -8.35
N GLN A 71 -15.06 13.63 -9.09
CA GLN A 71 -13.80 12.89 -8.99
C GLN A 71 -12.66 13.62 -9.70
N LEU A 72 -11.48 13.64 -9.07
CA LEU A 72 -10.24 14.22 -9.61
C LEU A 72 -9.21 13.11 -9.88
N LEU A 73 -9.55 12.20 -10.80
CA LEU A 73 -8.70 11.06 -11.14
C LEU A 73 -7.39 11.54 -11.78
N LYS A 74 -6.26 11.05 -11.26
CA LYS A 74 -4.94 11.32 -11.82
C LYS A 74 -4.70 10.41 -13.02
N LYS A 75 -4.06 10.95 -14.06
CA LYS A 75 -3.49 10.11 -15.12
C LYS A 75 -2.11 9.65 -14.63
N PRO A 76 -1.90 8.37 -14.30
CA PRO A 76 -0.61 7.89 -13.84
C PRO A 76 0.44 8.10 -14.94
N ALA A 77 1.65 8.49 -14.53
CA ALA A 77 2.78 8.64 -15.44
C ALA A 77 3.19 7.28 -16.03
N ASP A 78 3.88 7.32 -17.16
CA ASP A 78 4.47 6.11 -17.74
C ASP A 78 5.49 5.49 -16.77
N PRO A 79 5.48 4.16 -16.59
CA PRO A 79 6.42 3.50 -15.70
C PRO A 79 7.87 3.75 -16.12
N ILE A 80 8.74 3.97 -15.13
CA ILE A 80 10.15 4.26 -15.35
C ILE A 80 10.98 3.04 -14.89
N PRO A 81 11.93 2.53 -15.69
CA PRO A 81 12.74 1.35 -15.34
C PRO A 81 13.55 1.49 -14.05
N ALA A 82 13.99 2.70 -13.69
CA ALA A 82 14.72 2.97 -12.44
C ALA A 82 13.89 2.70 -11.17
N TYR A 83 12.57 2.60 -11.31
CA TYR A 83 11.63 2.22 -10.24
C TYR A 83 10.96 0.88 -10.55
N ASP A 84 11.67 -0.05 -11.20
CA ASP A 84 11.18 -1.40 -11.58
C ASP A 84 9.89 -1.40 -12.41
N ASN A 85 9.64 -0.32 -13.18
CA ASN A 85 8.38 -0.11 -13.90
C ASN A 85 7.14 -0.12 -12.98
N TRP A 86 7.31 0.32 -11.72
CA TRP A 86 6.24 0.47 -10.78
C TRP A 86 5.26 1.58 -11.21
N ARG A 87 3.98 1.43 -10.85
CA ARG A 87 2.90 2.36 -11.19
C ARG A 87 2.32 2.96 -9.93
N GLU A 88 2.04 4.26 -9.97
CA GLU A 88 1.36 4.97 -8.89
C GLU A 88 -0.01 4.33 -8.61
N SER A 89 -0.34 4.18 -7.33
CA SER A 89 -1.66 3.70 -6.91
C SER A 89 -2.71 4.72 -7.32
N VAL A 90 -3.74 4.26 -8.03
CA VAL A 90 -4.83 5.14 -8.50
C VAL A 90 -6.15 4.89 -7.79
N THR A 91 -6.26 3.88 -6.93
CA THR A 91 -7.50 3.51 -6.22
C THR A 91 -7.29 3.51 -4.70
N LEU A 92 -8.37 3.75 -3.94
CA LEU A 92 -8.41 3.57 -2.48
C LEU A 92 -8.59 2.12 -2.05
N GLU A 93 -8.87 1.24 -3.00
CA GLU A 93 -9.43 -0.06 -2.66
C GLU A 93 -8.35 -1.01 -2.19
N VAL A 94 -8.51 -1.51 -0.97
CA VAL A 94 -7.77 -2.64 -0.40
C VAL A 94 -7.71 -3.83 -1.36
N CYS A 95 -8.75 -4.00 -2.19
CA CYS A 95 -8.79 -5.02 -3.23
C CYS A 95 -7.59 -4.92 -4.18
N TYR A 96 -7.17 -3.71 -4.57
CA TYR A 96 -6.06 -3.50 -5.50
C TYR A 96 -4.72 -3.88 -4.86
N VAL A 97 -4.53 -3.55 -3.58
CA VAL A 97 -3.32 -3.94 -2.83
C VAL A 97 -3.21 -5.46 -2.76
N LEU A 98 -4.32 -6.16 -2.48
CA LEU A 98 -4.36 -7.62 -2.46
C LEU A 98 -4.18 -8.23 -3.85
N GLU A 99 -4.71 -7.60 -4.91
CA GLU A 99 -4.50 -8.03 -6.28
C GLU A 99 -3.04 -7.88 -6.71
N ALA A 100 -2.40 -6.74 -6.41
CA ALA A 100 -0.98 -6.52 -6.65
C ALA A 100 -0.12 -7.53 -5.89
N CYS A 101 -0.43 -7.76 -4.61
CA CYS A 101 0.19 -8.81 -3.80
C CYS A 101 0.05 -10.19 -4.46
N SER A 102 -1.12 -10.51 -5.02
CA SER A 102 -1.35 -11.79 -5.69
C SER A 102 -0.51 -11.96 -6.96
N GLU A 103 -0.30 -10.90 -7.74
CA GLU A 103 0.55 -10.98 -8.93
C GLU A 103 2.03 -11.03 -8.55
N GLU A 104 2.47 -10.31 -7.52
CA GLU A 104 3.84 -10.39 -7.01
C GLU A 104 4.18 -11.79 -6.49
N LEU A 105 3.29 -12.43 -5.72
CA LEU A 105 3.49 -13.82 -5.33
C LEU A 105 3.52 -14.77 -6.53
N ARG A 106 2.66 -14.53 -7.55
CA ARG A 106 2.67 -15.33 -8.77
C ARG A 106 3.98 -15.19 -9.55
N ARG A 107 4.54 -13.97 -9.61
CA ARG A 107 5.86 -13.69 -10.21
C ARG A 107 6.97 -14.35 -9.40
N GLY A 108 6.91 -14.24 -8.06
CA GLY A 108 7.84 -14.90 -7.14
C GLY A 108 7.87 -16.42 -7.32
N THR A 109 6.71 -17.08 -7.43
CA THR A 109 6.64 -18.52 -7.72
C THR A 109 7.36 -18.87 -9.02
N LYS A 110 7.17 -18.10 -10.09
CA LYS A 110 7.86 -18.32 -11.37
C LYS A 110 9.38 -18.09 -11.27
N ARG A 111 9.82 -17.09 -10.49
CA ARG A 111 11.25 -16.81 -10.22
C ARG A 111 11.91 -17.97 -9.46
N VAL A 112 11.18 -18.57 -8.52
CA VAL A 112 11.65 -19.74 -7.75
C VAL A 112 11.68 -21.02 -8.61
N GLU A 113 10.68 -21.24 -9.46
CA GLU A 113 10.64 -22.40 -10.37
C GLU A 113 11.71 -22.35 -11.46
N LYS A 114 12.04 -21.15 -11.95
CA LYS A 114 13.04 -20.92 -13.02
C LYS A 114 14.00 -19.80 -12.64
N PRO A 115 14.96 -20.07 -11.74
CA PRO A 115 15.97 -19.09 -11.37
C PRO A 115 16.81 -18.68 -12.58
N HIS A 116 17.12 -17.40 -12.71
CA HIS A 116 18.14 -16.96 -13.66
C HIS A 116 19.52 -17.35 -13.15
N THR A 117 20.45 -17.68 -14.06
CA THR A 117 21.80 -18.19 -13.75
C THR A 117 22.65 -17.29 -12.86
N ASN A 118 22.30 -16.01 -12.71
CA ASN A 118 23.04 -15.03 -11.93
C ASN A 118 22.47 -14.77 -10.53
N HIS A 119 21.39 -15.44 -10.12
CA HIS A 119 20.76 -15.22 -8.81
C HIS A 119 20.98 -16.42 -7.89
N ASP A 120 21.26 -16.14 -6.62
CA ASP A 120 21.32 -17.16 -5.57
C ASP A 120 19.91 -17.74 -5.34
N PRO A 121 19.69 -19.05 -5.58
CA PRO A 121 18.38 -19.67 -5.43
C PRO A 121 17.86 -19.63 -3.99
N ASP A 122 18.73 -19.68 -2.97
CA ASP A 122 18.26 -19.63 -1.58
C ASP A 122 17.79 -18.22 -1.19
N ALA A 123 18.52 -17.18 -1.60
CA ALA A 123 18.10 -15.79 -1.41
C ALA A 123 16.75 -15.48 -2.09
N LEU A 124 16.51 -16.00 -3.30
CA LEU A 124 15.23 -15.86 -4.00
C LEU A 124 14.07 -16.51 -3.23
N ILE A 125 14.32 -17.66 -2.62
CA ILE A 125 13.29 -18.34 -1.85
C ILE A 125 13.04 -17.62 -0.53
N GLU A 126 14.07 -17.12 0.15
CA GLU A 126 13.89 -16.29 1.35
C GLU A 126 13.08 -15.02 1.05
N GLU A 127 13.35 -14.34 -0.06
CA GLU A 127 12.57 -13.19 -0.54
C GLU A 127 11.10 -13.59 -0.77
N TYR A 128 10.87 -14.70 -1.47
CA TYR A 128 9.52 -15.20 -1.73
C TYR A 128 8.77 -15.57 -0.43
N GLU A 129 9.42 -16.25 0.50
CA GLU A 129 8.82 -16.61 1.78
C GLU A 129 8.52 -15.38 2.64
N SER A 130 9.39 -14.37 2.61
CA SER A 130 9.14 -13.07 3.23
C SER A 130 7.88 -12.43 2.64
N ASN A 131 7.74 -12.42 1.31
CA ASN A 131 6.56 -11.90 0.63
C ASN A 131 5.27 -12.68 0.97
N VAL A 132 5.35 -14.00 1.15
CA VAL A 132 4.21 -14.82 1.61
C VAL A 132 3.78 -14.43 3.02
N ARG A 133 4.73 -14.14 3.93
CA ARG A 133 4.42 -13.63 5.27
C ARG A 133 3.80 -12.23 5.19
N THR A 134 4.33 -11.33 4.38
CA THR A 134 3.74 -10.00 4.11
C THR A 134 2.29 -10.11 3.63
N ALA A 135 2.02 -11.05 2.71
CA ALA A 135 0.67 -11.30 2.22
C ALA A 135 -0.31 -11.74 3.31
N LEU A 136 0.15 -12.53 4.28
CA LEU A 136 -0.66 -12.91 5.43
C LEU A 136 -1.11 -11.68 6.23
N TYR A 137 -0.21 -10.73 6.49
CA TYR A 137 -0.56 -9.49 7.20
C TYR A 137 -1.56 -8.65 6.41
N LEU A 138 -1.37 -8.50 5.10
CA LEU A 138 -2.31 -7.77 4.25
C LEU A 138 -3.70 -8.40 4.26
N VAL A 139 -3.78 -9.74 4.26
CA VAL A 139 -5.05 -10.47 4.39
C VAL A 139 -5.68 -10.26 5.77
N ALA A 140 -4.89 -10.25 6.85
CA ALA A 140 -5.40 -9.98 8.20
C ALA A 140 -5.96 -8.56 8.32
N VAL A 141 -5.25 -7.55 7.82
CA VAL A 141 -5.72 -6.15 7.76
C VAL A 141 -6.99 -6.05 6.91
N ALA A 142 -7.01 -6.67 5.73
CA ALA A 142 -8.19 -6.67 4.88
C ALA A 142 -9.40 -7.35 5.55
N ALA A 143 -9.19 -8.44 6.29
CA ALA A 143 -10.25 -9.11 7.04
C ALA A 143 -10.85 -8.20 8.12
N ARG A 144 -10.02 -7.45 8.86
CA ARG A 144 -10.50 -6.43 9.81
C ARG A 144 -11.28 -5.31 9.14
N LEU A 145 -10.81 -4.83 7.99
CA LEU A 145 -11.50 -3.77 7.25
C LEU A 145 -12.88 -4.22 6.75
N LEU A 146 -13.06 -5.51 6.45
CA LEU A 146 -14.35 -6.10 6.09
C LEU A 146 -15.34 -6.23 7.25
N GLU A 147 -14.89 -6.13 8.51
CA GLU A 147 -15.77 -6.14 9.68
C GLU A 147 -16.57 -4.84 9.83
N ASN A 148 -16.16 -3.76 9.13
CA ASN A 148 -16.90 -2.50 9.12
C ASN A 148 -18.21 -2.63 8.35
N SER A 149 -19.32 -2.31 9.01
CA SER A 149 -20.69 -2.42 8.48
C SER A 149 -21.04 -1.41 7.37
N ASP A 150 -20.19 -0.40 7.16
CA ASP A 150 -20.40 0.65 6.16
C ASP A 150 -19.85 0.28 4.76
N ASN A 151 -19.26 -0.91 4.60
CA ASN A 151 -18.71 -1.34 3.30
C ASN A 151 -19.82 -1.77 2.34
N ASP A 152 -19.75 -1.27 1.11
CA ASP A 152 -20.61 -1.71 0.02
C ASP A 152 -20.39 -3.21 -0.29
N GLU A 153 -21.45 -3.89 -0.74
CA GLU A 153 -21.42 -5.31 -1.07
C GLU A 153 -20.42 -5.61 -2.22
N GLU A 154 -20.30 -4.68 -3.17
CA GLU A 154 -19.35 -4.77 -4.28
C GLU A 154 -17.89 -4.74 -3.79
N THR A 155 -17.55 -3.80 -2.91
CA THR A 155 -16.21 -3.69 -2.30
C THR A 155 -15.89 -4.94 -1.48
N THR A 156 -16.84 -5.41 -0.68
CA THR A 156 -16.70 -6.63 0.11
C THR A 156 -16.44 -7.85 -0.78
N SER A 157 -17.18 -7.96 -1.89
CA SER A 157 -17.02 -9.02 -2.88
C SER A 157 -15.67 -8.94 -3.61
N ALA A 158 -15.21 -7.74 -3.95
CA ALA A 158 -13.91 -7.51 -4.58
C ALA A 158 -12.74 -7.92 -3.66
N VAL A 159 -12.76 -7.51 -2.39
CA VAL A 159 -11.75 -7.91 -1.40
C VAL A 159 -11.75 -9.43 -1.21
N ARG A 160 -12.91 -10.07 -1.05
CA ARG A 160 -13.00 -11.54 -0.92
C ARG A 160 -12.43 -12.26 -2.15
N ARG A 161 -12.71 -11.78 -3.36
CA ARG A 161 -12.11 -12.32 -4.60
C ARG A 161 -10.60 -12.17 -4.60
N ALA A 162 -10.07 -11.03 -4.17
CA ALA A 162 -8.64 -10.79 -4.10
C ALA A 162 -7.96 -11.74 -3.08
N ILE A 163 -8.53 -11.90 -1.89
CA ILE A 163 -8.07 -12.88 -0.88
C ILE A 163 -8.08 -14.31 -1.46
N PHE A 164 -9.15 -14.68 -2.18
CA PHE A 164 -9.25 -16.01 -2.78
C PHE A 164 -8.15 -16.29 -3.82
N ARG A 165 -7.63 -15.28 -4.53
CA ARG A 165 -6.51 -15.44 -5.47
C ARG A 165 -5.19 -15.78 -4.75
N LEU A 166 -5.02 -15.34 -3.51
CA LEU A 166 -3.84 -15.62 -2.69
C LEU A 166 -3.79 -17.05 -2.12
N ARG A 167 -4.89 -17.82 -2.21
CA ARG A 167 -5.01 -19.16 -1.58
C ARG A 167 -3.92 -20.17 -1.97
N ASN A 168 -3.32 -20.00 -3.14
CA ASN A 168 -2.31 -20.91 -3.67
C ASN A 168 -0.88 -20.54 -3.26
N ALA A 169 -0.68 -19.40 -2.60
CA ALA A 169 0.63 -19.03 -2.07
C ALA A 169 1.06 -20.02 -0.98
N ARG A 170 2.28 -20.54 -1.10
CA ARG A 170 2.82 -21.59 -0.23
C ARG A 170 4.30 -21.34 0.05
N LEU A 171 4.74 -21.60 1.28
CA LEU A 171 6.17 -21.65 1.62
C LEU A 171 6.84 -22.90 1.01
N ARG A 172 8.18 -22.98 1.09
CA ARG A 172 8.95 -24.18 0.69
C ARG A 172 8.48 -25.43 1.46
N SER A 173 8.01 -25.24 2.69
CA SER A 173 7.42 -26.28 3.55
C SER A 173 6.04 -26.80 3.09
N GLY A 174 5.42 -26.15 2.09
CA GLY A 174 4.07 -26.45 1.61
C GLY A 174 2.94 -25.78 2.40
N GLN A 175 3.27 -25.07 3.49
CA GLN A 175 2.32 -24.31 4.31
C GLN A 175 1.68 -23.19 3.49
N THR A 176 0.34 -23.12 3.48
CA THR A 176 -0.42 -22.03 2.88
C THR A 176 -0.62 -20.88 3.86
N LEU A 177 -1.14 -19.74 3.40
CA LEU A 177 -1.54 -18.63 4.27
C LEU A 177 -2.46 -19.06 5.42
N LEU A 178 -3.38 -20.01 5.19
CA LEU A 178 -4.24 -20.55 6.25
C LEU A 178 -3.46 -21.33 7.31
N HIS A 179 -2.43 -22.08 6.92
CA HIS A 179 -1.56 -22.77 7.88
C HIS A 179 -0.77 -21.76 8.71
N LEU A 180 -0.27 -20.69 8.07
CA LEU A 180 0.49 -19.64 8.75
C LEU A 180 -0.37 -18.83 9.71
N ALA A 181 -1.63 -18.56 9.34
CA ALA A 181 -2.59 -17.83 10.19
C ALA A 181 -2.85 -18.51 11.54
N VAL A 182 -2.69 -19.84 11.62
CA VAL A 182 -2.90 -20.64 12.84
C VAL A 182 -1.60 -21.14 13.48
N ASP A 183 -0.45 -20.80 12.89
CA ASP A 183 0.86 -21.23 13.40
C ASP A 183 1.41 -20.19 14.39
N ARG A 184 1.54 -20.58 15.66
CA ARG A 184 2.15 -19.80 16.74
C ARG A 184 3.60 -19.36 16.48
N ARG A 185 4.28 -19.97 15.51
CA ARG A 185 5.66 -19.64 15.13
C ARG A 185 5.72 -18.63 13.98
N THR A 186 4.59 -18.34 13.33
CA THR A 186 4.53 -17.29 12.34
C THR A 186 4.97 -16.01 13.03
N PRO A 187 6.07 -15.38 12.61
CA PRO A 187 6.51 -14.14 13.22
C PRO A 187 5.34 -13.18 13.06
N VAL A 188 4.86 -12.65 14.17
CA VAL A 188 3.93 -11.54 14.22
C VAL A 188 4.85 -10.37 14.54
N ASP A 189 5.29 -9.66 13.52
CA ASP A 189 6.27 -8.59 13.68
C ASP A 189 5.62 -7.53 14.58
N ASP A 190 6.23 -7.25 15.73
CA ASP A 190 5.77 -6.22 16.67
C ASP A 190 5.64 -4.85 15.98
N PHE A 191 6.40 -4.64 14.90
CA PHE A 191 6.36 -3.46 14.04
C PHE A 191 5.05 -3.34 13.21
N HIS A 192 4.40 -4.45 12.86
CA HIS A 192 3.26 -4.49 11.94
C HIS A 192 1.91 -4.78 12.63
N THR A 193 1.90 -5.08 13.94
CA THR A 193 0.72 -5.67 14.62
C THR A 193 0.38 -5.08 15.99
N SER A 194 1.22 -4.21 16.54
CA SER A 194 0.99 -3.55 17.83
C SER A 194 -0.33 -2.74 17.86
N ASP A 195 -0.80 -2.26 16.70
CA ASP A 195 -2.07 -1.52 16.58
C ASP A 195 -3.26 -2.40 16.09
N VAL A 196 -3.06 -3.69 15.79
CA VAL A 196 -4.10 -4.59 15.20
C VAL A 196 -4.67 -5.57 16.23
N CYS A 197 -3.97 -5.78 17.34
CA CYS A 197 -4.34 -6.69 18.42
C CYS A 197 -4.58 -5.95 19.75
N GLN A 198 -5.38 -4.88 19.73
CA GLN A 198 -6.11 -4.42 20.93
C GLN A 198 -7.58 -4.83 20.84
#